data_AF-A0A947G3C1-F1
#
_entry.id   AF-A0A947G3C1-F1
#
_cell.length_a   1.000
_cell.length_b   1.000
_cell.length_c   1.000
_cell.angle_alpha   90.00
_cell.angle_beta   90.00
_cell.angle_gamma   90.00
#
_symmetry.space_group_name_H-M   'P 1'
#
loop_
_entity.id
_entity.type
_entity.pdbx_description
1 polymer ?
#
loop_
_entity_poly.entity_id
_entity_poly.type
_entity_poly.pdbx_seq_one_letter_code
_entity_poly.pdbx_strand_id
1 'polypeptide(L)'
;MTTAPMNDPEAITDLLMSRIIDGEASPADHDRFEHMAAAEPTLWRQLALRQVDSVQLRDAVTDATRRAAAVDLPSRRVIPRMSWPLALSGWAAVLIALVSWGLVTMTEQRMIEPAAEPERASFRFTPEEHLSQYLSAPYVLGDMAPVVVDVKPVSDGRVAVHFVRRIEEIVFLDPFAELPVDADGQLTRDPKALRDREPAVPFRAPS
;
A
#
# COMPACT_ATOMS: atom_id res chain seq x y z
N MET A 1 36.16 9.91 -23.55
CA MET A 1 34.91 10.03 -24.33
C MET A 1 34.06 8.81 -24.00
N THR A 2 33.19 8.95 -23.01
CA THR A 2 32.23 7.91 -22.62
C THR A 2 31.06 8.04 -23.58
N THR A 3 30.91 7.09 -24.51
CA THR A 3 29.73 7.01 -25.37
C THR A 3 28.50 6.91 -24.48
N ALA A 4 27.62 7.91 -24.59
CA ALA A 4 26.44 8.03 -23.75
C ALA A 4 25.58 6.75 -23.82
N PRO A 5 25.10 6.21 -22.68
CA PRO A 5 24.30 4.99 -22.61
C PRO A 5 22.87 5.15 -23.18
N MET A 6 22.65 6.09 -24.10
CA MET A 6 21.32 6.54 -24.52
C MET A 6 20.57 5.54 -25.43
N ASN A 7 21.20 4.41 -25.78
CA ASN A 7 20.60 3.36 -26.62
C ASN A 7 20.42 2.01 -25.89
N ASP A 8 20.60 1.97 -24.57
CA ASP A 8 20.30 0.76 -23.81
C ASP A 8 18.76 0.59 -23.68
N PRO A 9 18.17 -0.47 -24.26
CA PRO A 9 16.72 -0.69 -24.19
C PRO A 9 16.21 -0.83 -22.75
N GLU A 10 17.03 -1.35 -21.83
CA GLU A 10 16.66 -1.46 -20.41
C GLU A 10 16.53 -0.07 -19.78
N ALA A 11 17.52 0.80 -20.02
CA ALA A 11 17.50 2.18 -19.52
C ALA A 11 16.32 3.00 -20.08
N ILE A 12 15.96 2.78 -21.35
CA ILE A 12 14.77 3.41 -21.97
C ILE A 12 13.50 2.92 -21.30
N THR A 13 13.39 1.61 -21.03
CA THR A 13 12.23 1.01 -20.36
C THR A 13 12.05 1.57 -18.95
N ASP A 14 13.13 1.63 -18.18
CA ASP A 14 13.12 2.17 -16.82
C ASP A 14 12.73 3.64 -16.78
N LEU A 15 13.24 4.44 -17.72
CA LEU A 15 12.86 5.85 -17.86
C LEU A 15 11.36 6.02 -18.17
N LEU A 16 10.82 5.22 -19.10
CA LEU A 16 9.40 5.25 -19.44
C LEU A 16 8.54 4.85 -18.24
N MET A 17 8.88 3.77 -17.54
CA MET A 17 8.17 3.35 -16.33
C MET A 17 8.18 4.44 -15.26
N SER A 18 9.34 5.07 -15.00
CA SER A 18 9.43 6.17 -14.02
C SER A 18 8.50 7.31 -14.40
N ARG A 19 8.56 7.79 -15.65
CA ARG A 19 7.70 8.90 -16.12
C ARG A 19 6.22 8.56 -16.05
N ILE A 20 5.82 7.32 -16.32
CA ILE A 20 4.43 6.87 -16.19
C ILE A 20 4.00 6.89 -14.72
N ILE A 21 4.84 6.40 -13.80
CA ILE A 21 4.55 6.37 -12.35
C ILE A 21 4.45 7.79 -11.79
N ASP A 22 5.33 8.69 -12.23
CA ASP A 22 5.37 10.09 -11.79
C ASP A 22 4.23 10.94 -12.41
N GLY A 23 3.52 10.41 -13.41
CA GLY A 23 2.46 11.12 -14.12
C GLY A 23 2.98 12.16 -15.14
N GLU A 24 4.25 12.05 -15.54
CA GLU A 24 4.93 12.95 -16.48
C GLU A 24 5.07 12.36 -17.89
N ALA A 25 4.57 11.14 -18.10
CA ALA A 25 4.55 10.49 -19.41
C ALA A 25 3.61 11.24 -20.37
N SER A 26 4.13 11.54 -21.56
CA SER A 26 3.29 12.04 -22.66
C SER A 26 2.49 10.88 -23.29
N PRO A 27 1.45 11.15 -24.08
CA PRO A 27 0.75 10.10 -24.82
C PRO A 27 1.69 9.25 -25.69
N ALA A 28 2.72 9.87 -26.30
CA ALA A 28 3.71 9.14 -27.08
C ALA A 28 4.61 8.22 -26.24
N ASP A 29 4.85 8.57 -24.97
CA ASP A 29 5.57 7.70 -24.03
C ASP A 29 4.71 6.49 -23.63
N HIS A 30 3.41 6.70 -23.43
CA HIS A 30 2.44 5.62 -23.21
C HIS A 30 2.38 4.66 -24.39
N ASP A 31 2.15 5.16 -25.61
CA ASP A 31 2.11 4.33 -26.82
C ASP A 31 3.39 3.52 -27.00
N ARG A 32 4.55 4.15 -26.73
CA ARG A 32 5.86 3.50 -26.83
C ARG A 32 6.01 2.38 -25.79
N PHE A 33 5.61 2.63 -24.54
CA PHE A 33 5.64 1.61 -23.49
C PHE A 33 4.68 0.45 -23.81
N GLU A 34 3.46 0.74 -24.25
CA GLU A 34 2.48 -0.27 -24.65
C GLU A 34 3.00 -1.15 -25.79
N HIS A 35 3.66 -0.55 -26.79
CA HIS A 35 4.29 -1.29 -27.87
C HIS A 35 5.38 -2.25 -27.35
N MET A 36 6.20 -1.82 -26.39
CA MET A 36 7.22 -2.67 -25.77
C MET A 36 6.59 -3.78 -24.92
N ALA A 37 5.55 -3.45 -24.14
CA ALA A 37 4.86 -4.40 -23.28
C ALA A 37 4.01 -5.42 -24.06
N ALA A 38 3.60 -5.09 -25.30
CA ALA A 38 2.97 -6.05 -26.20
C ALA A 38 3.95 -7.16 -26.63
N ALA A 39 5.23 -6.83 -26.80
CA ALA A 39 6.28 -7.82 -27.04
C ALA A 39 6.70 -8.55 -25.76
N GLU A 40 6.72 -7.85 -24.62
CA GLU A 40 7.12 -8.38 -23.32
C GLU A 40 6.06 -8.10 -22.23
N PRO A 41 5.09 -9.02 -22.00
CA PRO A 41 4.01 -8.81 -21.03
C PRO A 41 4.46 -8.69 -19.57
N THR A 42 5.68 -9.14 -19.23
CA THR A 42 6.26 -8.98 -17.89
C THR A 42 6.45 -7.52 -17.49
N LEU A 43 6.57 -6.60 -18.46
CA LEU A 43 6.69 -5.16 -18.20
C LEU A 43 5.45 -4.59 -17.50
N TRP A 44 4.23 -5.08 -17.82
CA TRP A 44 3.01 -4.67 -17.10
C TRP A 44 3.06 -5.03 -15.63
N ARG A 45 3.53 -6.25 -15.33
CA ARG A 45 3.71 -6.69 -13.94
C ARG A 45 4.75 -5.84 -13.21
N GLN A 46 5.86 -5.50 -13.86
CA GLN A 46 6.89 -4.65 -13.28
C GLN A 46 6.36 -3.24 -13.00
N LEU A 47 5.63 -2.65 -13.95
CA LEU A 47 4.99 -1.35 -13.78
C LEU A 47 4.03 -1.35 -12.57
N ALA A 48 3.15 -2.37 -12.48
CA ALA A 48 2.21 -2.50 -11.37
C ALA A 48 2.91 -2.62 -10.01
N LEU A 49 3.98 -3.44 -9.93
CA LEU A 49 4.78 -3.56 -8.69
C LEU A 49 5.40 -2.22 -8.29
N ARG A 50 6.00 -1.49 -9.23
CA ARG A 50 6.60 -0.18 -8.96
C ARG A 50 5.55 0.88 -8.58
N GLN A 51 4.34 0.82 -9.13
CA GLN A 51 3.23 1.67 -8.70
C GLN A 51 2.80 1.40 -7.25
N VAL A 52 2.75 0.13 -6.84
CA VAL A 52 2.48 -0.24 -5.44
C VAL A 52 3.58 0.29 -4.52
N ASP A 53 4.84 0.10 -4.89
CA ASP A 53 5.98 0.58 -4.11
C ASP A 53 5.98 2.11 -3.97
N SER A 54 5.64 2.85 -5.03
CA SER A 54 5.59 4.31 -5.01
C SER A 54 4.48 4.87 -4.11
N VAL A 55 3.31 4.21 -4.10
CA VAL A 55 2.21 4.54 -3.17
C VAL A 55 2.63 4.30 -1.73
N GLN A 56 3.22 3.13 -1.43
CA GLN A 56 3.69 2.81 -0.08
C GLN A 56 4.75 3.81 0.42
N LEU A 57 5.69 4.20 -0.44
CA LEU A 57 6.69 5.20 -0.11
C LEU A 57 6.07 6.57 0.16
N ARG A 58 5.12 7.00 -0.68
CA ARG A 58 4.39 8.28 -0.50
C ARG A 58 3.64 8.30 0.83
N ASP A 59 2.97 7.21 1.19
CA ASP A 59 2.25 7.09 2.45
C ASP A 59 3.18 7.14 3.65
N ALA A 60 4.30 6.41 3.59
CA ALA A 60 5.31 6.41 4.65
C ALA A 60 5.93 7.81 4.85
N VAL A 61 6.26 8.52 3.76
CA VAL A 61 6.80 9.89 3.83
C VAL A 61 5.75 10.87 4.38
N THR A 62 4.49 10.71 4.00
CA THR A 62 3.38 11.54 4.49
C THR A 62 3.18 11.34 5.99
N ASP A 63 3.19 10.10 6.46
CA ASP A 63 3.08 9.79 7.89
C ASP A 63 4.28 10.30 8.68
N ALA A 64 5.50 10.09 8.18
CA ALA A 64 6.71 10.61 8.82
C ALA A 64 6.69 12.14 8.93
N THR A 65 6.27 12.83 7.88
CA THR A 65 6.13 14.30 7.86
C THR A 65 5.07 14.76 8.85
N ARG A 66 3.93 14.06 8.93
CA ARG A 66 2.87 14.35 9.90
C ARG A 66 3.37 14.21 11.34
N ARG A 67 4.12 13.13 11.65
CA ARG A 67 4.71 12.92 12.97
C ARG A 67 5.75 14.00 13.29
N ALA A 68 6.61 14.35 12.34
CA ALA A 68 7.60 15.42 12.51
C ALA A 68 6.93 16.78 12.80
N ALA A 69 5.82 17.09 12.12
CA ALA A 69 5.05 18.31 12.35
C ALA A 69 4.34 18.34 13.71
N ALA A 70 4.06 17.18 14.31
CA ALA A 70 3.44 17.07 15.63
C ALA A 70 4.44 17.19 16.79
N VAL A 71 5.75 17.15 16.52
CA VAL A 71 6.77 17.38 17.55
C VAL A 71 6.85 18.88 17.82
N ASP A 72 6.26 19.30 18.94
CA ASP A 72 6.45 20.65 19.45
C ASP A 72 7.94 20.91 19.65
N LEU A 73 8.50 21.80 18.83
CA LEU A 73 9.82 22.34 19.08
C LEU A 73 9.73 23.10 20.40
N PRO A 74 10.69 22.92 21.33
CA PRO A 74 10.70 23.66 22.57
C PRO A 74 10.60 25.15 22.23
N SER A 75 9.43 25.73 22.50
CA SER A 75 9.12 27.13 22.22
C SER A 75 10.29 27.92 22.77
N ARG A 76 10.99 28.66 21.90
CA ARG A 76 12.26 29.31 22.18
C ARG A 76 12.12 30.17 23.43
N ARG A 77 12.30 29.58 24.61
CA ARG A 77 12.55 30.33 25.84
C ARG A 77 13.80 31.10 25.48
N VAL A 78 13.69 32.42 25.51
CA VAL A 78 14.80 33.32 25.28
C VAL A 78 15.82 32.97 26.36
N ILE A 79 16.72 32.04 26.06
CA ILE A 79 17.79 31.68 26.97
C ILE A 79 18.57 32.98 27.12
N PRO A 80 18.63 33.57 28.33
CA PRO A 80 19.41 34.78 28.53
C PRO A 80 20.81 34.51 28.00
N ARG A 81 21.36 35.46 27.23
CA ARG A 81 22.69 35.41 26.58
C ARG A 81 23.75 34.95 27.59
N MET A 82 23.88 33.65 27.78
CA MET A 82 24.95 33.05 28.54
C MET A 82 26.00 32.69 27.52
N SER A 83 27.06 33.49 27.51
CA SER A 83 28.22 33.35 26.65
C SER A 83 28.88 32.01 26.90
N TRP A 84 28.47 30.98 26.16
CA TRP A 84 29.06 29.65 26.22
C TRP A 84 29.98 29.48 24.99
N PRO A 85 31.30 29.67 25.13
CA PRO A 85 32.25 29.48 24.03
C PRO A 85 32.43 28.01 23.58
N LEU A 86 31.48 27.13 23.91
CA LEU A 86 31.47 25.70 23.59
C LEU A 86 30.58 25.34 22.38
N ALA A 87 29.92 26.32 21.74
CA ALA A 87 29.03 26.10 20.60
C ALA A 87 29.75 25.85 19.25
N LEU A 88 31.06 25.57 19.28
CA LEU A 88 31.94 25.49 18.11
C LEU A 88 32.53 24.09 17.86
N SER A 89 31.72 23.04 18.02
CA SER A 89 32.00 21.80 17.31
C SER A 89 30.73 21.30 16.62
N GLY A 90 30.60 21.57 15.32
CA GLY A 90 29.50 21.07 14.48
C GLY A 90 29.33 19.55 14.52
N TRP A 91 30.35 18.84 15.00
CA TRP A 91 30.33 17.40 15.26
C TRP A 91 29.42 16.98 16.41
N ALA A 92 29.16 17.85 17.39
CA ALA A 92 28.30 17.52 18.53
C ALA A 92 26.84 17.24 18.09
N ALA A 93 26.33 18.01 17.11
CA ALA A 93 25.00 17.77 16.55
C ALA A 93 24.92 16.42 15.81
N VAL A 94 25.99 16.04 15.09
CA VAL A 94 26.09 14.75 14.39
C VAL A 94 26.13 13.58 15.38
N LEU A 95 26.87 13.70 16.48
CA LEU A 95 26.92 12.67 17.52
C LEU A 95 25.56 12.50 18.22
N ILE A 96 24.86 13.59 18.51
CA ILE A 96 23.52 13.53 19.11
C ILE A 96 22.52 12.88 18.13
N ALA A 97 22.59 13.20 16.83
CA ALA A 97 21.76 12.57 15.81
C ALA A 97 22.05 11.06 15.66
N LEU A 98 23.33 10.65 15.67
CA LEU A 98 23.74 9.25 15.60
C LEU A 98 23.29 8.45 16.83
N VAL A 99 23.46 8.99 18.04
CA VAL A 99 23.01 8.35 19.29
C VAL A 99 21.49 8.23 19.31
N SER A 100 20.78 9.29 18.90
CA SER A 100 19.32 9.26 18.75
C SER A 100 18.86 8.16 17.79
N TRP A 101 19.54 7.99 16.65
CA TRP A 101 19.17 6.98 15.67
C TRP A 101 19.41 5.55 16.18
N GLY A 102 20.54 5.31 16.86
CA GLY A 102 20.86 3.99 17.43
C GLY A 102 19.89 3.54 18.52
N LEU A 103 19.38 4.47 19.34
CA LEU A 103 18.40 4.16 20.38
C LEU A 103 17.01 3.78 19.83
N VAL A 104 16.60 4.35 18.69
CA VAL A 104 15.34 4.00 18.02
C VAL A 104 15.39 2.57 17.47
N THR A 105 16.53 2.15 16.88
CA THR A 105 16.68 0.78 16.37
C THR A 105 16.72 -0.29 17.46
N MET A 106 17.09 0.07 18.69
CA MET A 106 17.13 -0.87 19.82
C MET A 106 15.77 -1.08 20.49
N THR A 107 14.79 -0.19 20.27
CA THR A 107 13.49 -0.26 20.97
C THR A 107 12.43 -1.11 20.25
N GLU A 108 12.70 -1.57 19.02
CA GLU A 108 11.79 -2.42 18.24
C GLU A 108 11.80 -3.91 18.62
N GLN A 109 12.70 -4.35 19.53
CA GLN A 109 12.65 -5.71 20.10
C GLN A 109 11.70 -5.83 21.31
N ARG A 110 10.66 -5.00 21.39
CA ARG A 110 9.57 -5.28 22.33
C ARG A 110 8.87 -6.56 21.89
N MET A 111 9.24 -7.62 22.59
CA MET A 111 8.51 -8.86 22.81
C MET A 111 7.02 -8.64 22.50
N ILE A 112 6.60 -9.11 21.32
CA ILE A 112 5.20 -9.22 20.97
C ILE A 112 4.66 -10.30 21.91
N GLU A 113 4.08 -9.85 23.02
CA GLU A 113 3.28 -10.69 23.88
C GLU A 113 2.15 -11.25 23.00
N PRO A 114 2.01 -12.58 22.90
CA PRO A 114 1.01 -13.19 22.03
C PRO A 114 -0.37 -12.73 22.52
N ALA A 115 -0.95 -11.77 21.79
CA ALA A 115 -2.31 -11.35 21.98
C ALA A 115 -3.19 -12.60 21.95
N ALA A 116 -4.06 -12.73 22.96
CA ALA A 116 -5.03 -13.79 23.10
C ALA A 116 -5.62 -14.16 21.73
N GLU A 117 -5.58 -15.45 21.40
CA GLU A 117 -6.05 -15.97 20.11
C GLU A 117 -7.42 -15.33 19.80
N PRO A 118 -7.55 -14.55 18.72
CA PRO A 118 -8.85 -14.02 18.33
C PRO A 118 -9.77 -15.22 18.13
N GLU A 119 -10.90 -15.18 18.81
CA GLU A 119 -11.98 -16.15 18.69
C GLU A 119 -12.20 -16.40 17.18
N ARG A 120 -11.78 -17.58 16.72
CA ARG A 120 -11.79 -17.92 15.29
C ARG A 120 -13.23 -17.88 14.83
N ALA A 121 -13.64 -16.77 14.24
CA ALA A 121 -14.84 -16.70 13.43
C ALA A 121 -14.74 -17.84 12.43
N SER A 122 -15.61 -18.84 12.60
CA SER A 122 -15.60 -20.04 11.78
C SER A 122 -16.14 -19.64 10.41
N PHE A 123 -15.24 -19.21 9.53
CA PHE A 123 -15.57 -18.97 8.14
C PHE A 123 -16.07 -20.29 7.55
N ARG A 124 -17.37 -20.35 7.26
CA ARG A 124 -18.07 -21.56 6.79
C ARG A 124 -17.81 -21.89 5.31
N PHE A 125 -16.97 -21.11 4.64
CA PHE A 125 -16.67 -21.32 3.23
C PHE A 125 -15.42 -22.17 3.08
N THR A 126 -15.52 -23.16 2.19
CA THR A 126 -14.36 -23.94 1.74
C THR A 126 -13.43 -23.06 0.89
N PRO A 127 -12.11 -23.35 0.83
CA PRO A 127 -11.16 -22.57 0.03
C PRO A 127 -11.57 -22.42 -1.45
N GLU A 128 -12.09 -23.48 -2.07
CA GLU A 128 -12.62 -23.46 -3.44
C GLU A 128 -13.82 -22.51 -3.60
N GLU A 129 -14.72 -22.44 -2.61
CA GLU A 129 -15.85 -21.50 -2.63
C GLU A 129 -15.35 -20.06 -2.58
N HIS A 130 -14.39 -19.77 -1.70
CA HIS A 130 -13.74 -18.46 -1.63
C HIS A 130 -13.09 -18.04 -2.94
N LEU A 131 -12.40 -18.97 -3.62
CA LEU A 131 -11.76 -18.72 -4.91
C LEU A 131 -12.78 -18.51 -6.03
N SER A 132 -13.85 -19.31 -6.06
CA SER A 132 -14.91 -19.16 -7.07
C SER A 132 -15.65 -17.83 -6.93
N GLN A 133 -15.91 -17.40 -5.69
CA GLN A 133 -16.50 -16.09 -5.41
C GLN A 133 -15.56 -14.96 -5.86
N TYR A 134 -14.26 -15.08 -5.54
CA TYR A 134 -13.21 -14.15 -5.98
C TYR A 134 -13.18 -13.99 -7.51
N LEU A 135 -13.16 -15.09 -8.26
CA LEU A 135 -13.11 -15.07 -9.73
C LEU A 135 -14.40 -14.56 -10.38
N SER A 136 -15.51 -14.54 -9.64
CA SER A 136 -16.82 -14.10 -10.14
C SER A 136 -17.13 -12.63 -9.89
N ALA A 137 -16.28 -11.91 -9.15
CA ALA A 137 -16.45 -10.49 -8.86
C ALA A 137 -16.02 -9.63 -10.06
N PRO A 138 -16.90 -8.77 -10.62
CA PRO A 138 -16.62 -8.03 -11.86
C PRO A 138 -15.73 -6.80 -11.66
N TYR A 139 -15.53 -6.31 -10.43
CA TYR A 139 -14.67 -5.18 -10.13
C TYR A 139 -13.91 -5.43 -8.81
N VAL A 140 -12.58 -5.58 -8.90
CA VAL A 140 -11.68 -5.57 -7.74
C VAL A 140 -11.01 -4.20 -7.74
N LEU A 141 -11.41 -3.33 -6.81
CA LEU A 141 -10.91 -1.95 -6.73
C LEU A 141 -9.47 -1.86 -6.16
N GLY A 142 -9.03 -2.90 -5.44
CA GLY A 142 -7.67 -3.01 -4.94
C GLY A 142 -7.42 -4.30 -4.16
N ASP A 143 -6.15 -4.71 -4.07
CA ASP A 143 -5.70 -5.83 -3.25
C ASP A 143 -5.45 -5.32 -1.81
N MET A 144 -6.18 -5.83 -0.80
CA MET A 144 -5.78 -5.62 0.60
C MET A 144 -4.62 -6.55 0.96
N ALA A 145 -3.82 -6.14 1.97
CA ALA A 145 -2.75 -6.97 2.49
C ALA A 145 -3.27 -8.37 2.89
N PRO A 146 -2.61 -9.47 2.47
CA PRO A 146 -3.08 -10.82 2.75
C PRO A 146 -3.02 -11.11 4.26
N VAL A 147 -4.06 -11.77 4.77
CA VAL A 147 -4.13 -12.21 6.16
C VAL A 147 -3.72 -13.68 6.22
N VAL A 148 -2.68 -14.00 6.99
CA VAL A 148 -2.28 -15.40 7.23
C VAL A 148 -3.35 -16.07 8.10
N VAL A 149 -3.90 -17.17 7.61
CA VAL A 149 -4.96 -17.95 8.27
C VAL A 149 -4.39 -19.16 8.99
N ASP A 150 -3.41 -19.83 8.38
CA ASP A 150 -2.85 -21.07 8.92
C ASP A 150 -1.40 -21.25 8.44
N VAL A 151 -0.58 -21.87 9.28
CA VAL A 151 0.84 -22.14 9.01
C VAL A 151 1.12 -23.57 9.44
N LYS A 152 1.33 -24.46 8.46
CA LYS A 152 1.54 -25.88 8.71
C LYS A 152 2.96 -26.30 8.34
N PRO A 153 3.71 -26.94 9.25
CA PRO A 153 4.96 -27.58 8.89
C PRO A 153 4.68 -28.80 8.02
N VAL A 154 5.52 -29.02 7.01
CA VAL A 154 5.46 -30.15 6.09
C VAL A 154 6.58 -31.12 6.46
N SER A 155 6.41 -32.41 6.20
CA SER A 155 7.33 -33.48 6.61
C SER A 155 8.75 -33.36 6.05
N ASP A 156 8.96 -32.53 5.03
CA ASP A 156 10.25 -32.23 4.40
C ASP A 156 10.96 -31.02 5.03
N GLY A 157 10.43 -30.47 6.11
CA GLY A 157 10.98 -29.29 6.79
C GLY A 157 10.56 -27.95 6.19
N ARG A 158 9.73 -27.93 5.12
CA ARG A 158 9.13 -26.70 4.61
C ARG A 158 7.92 -26.28 5.44
N VAL A 159 7.47 -25.05 5.24
CA VAL A 159 6.30 -24.48 5.90
C VAL A 159 5.28 -24.07 4.83
N ALA A 160 4.06 -24.61 4.93
CA ALA A 160 2.93 -24.21 4.11
C ALA A 160 2.19 -23.06 4.82
N VAL A 161 2.14 -21.89 4.16
CA VAL A 161 1.41 -20.71 4.66
C VAL A 161 0.12 -20.58 3.87
N HIS A 162 -1.00 -20.72 4.55
CA HIS A 162 -2.33 -20.40 4.04
C HIS A 162 -2.63 -18.94 4.37
N PHE A 163 -2.89 -18.13 3.35
CA PHE A 163 -3.33 -16.75 3.52
C PHE A 163 -4.59 -16.49 2.72
N VAL A 164 -5.42 -15.58 3.20
CA VAL A 164 -6.63 -15.09 2.53
C VAL A 164 -6.37 -13.65 2.12
N ARG A 165 -6.55 -13.37 0.82
CA ARG A 165 -6.61 -11.99 0.33
C ARG A 165 -8.00 -11.44 0.60
N ARG A 166 -8.07 -10.27 1.23
CA ARG A 166 -9.34 -9.56 1.41
C ARG A 166 -9.55 -8.64 0.22
N ILE A 167 -10.76 -8.65 -0.33
CA ILE A 167 -11.20 -7.66 -1.32
C ILE A 167 -12.23 -6.78 -0.62
N GLU A 168 -12.13 -5.49 -0.84
CA GLU A 168 -13.19 -4.53 -0.52
C GLU A 168 -14.15 -4.44 -1.72
N GLU A 169 -15.43 -4.75 -1.49
CA GLU A 169 -16.48 -4.64 -2.50
C GLU A 169 -17.34 -3.42 -2.17
N ILE A 170 -17.44 -2.48 -3.11
CA ILE A 170 -18.28 -1.29 -2.99
C ILE A 170 -19.53 -1.51 -3.84
N VAL A 171 -20.69 -1.47 -3.19
CA VAL A 171 -22.00 -1.47 -3.87
C VAL A 171 -22.59 -0.07 -3.77
N PHE A 172 -22.85 0.55 -4.91
CA PHE A 172 -23.62 1.78 -4.96
C PHE A 172 -25.10 1.44 -4.80
N LEU A 173 -25.79 2.16 -3.94
CA LEU A 173 -27.23 2.01 -3.73
C LEU A 173 -27.90 3.34 -4.02
N ASP A 174 -29.12 3.29 -4.56
CA ASP A 174 -29.99 4.46 -4.65
C ASP A 174 -30.09 5.13 -3.26
N PRO A 175 -29.87 6.45 -3.15
CA PRO A 175 -29.91 7.16 -1.86
C PRO A 175 -31.26 7.06 -1.14
N PHE A 176 -32.32 6.68 -1.84
CA PHE A 176 -33.67 6.48 -1.30
C PHE A 176 -34.01 5.01 -1.08
N ALA A 177 -33.16 4.07 -1.49
CA ALA A 177 -33.35 2.66 -1.17
C ALA A 177 -33.03 2.41 0.31
N GLU A 178 -33.85 1.59 0.97
CA GLU A 178 -33.54 1.11 2.31
C GLU A 178 -32.24 0.31 2.26
N LEU A 179 -31.27 0.76 3.06
CA LEU A 179 -30.01 0.07 3.29
C LEU A 179 -30.34 -1.32 3.84
N PRO A 180 -29.96 -2.40 3.14
CA PRO A 180 -30.30 -3.76 3.53
C PRO A 180 -29.37 -4.24 4.64
N VAL A 181 -29.19 -3.48 5.71
CA VAL A 181 -28.40 -3.82 6.89
C VAL A 181 -29.32 -4.02 8.09
N ASP A 182 -29.03 -5.02 8.91
CA ASP A 182 -29.73 -5.25 10.18
C ASP A 182 -29.19 -4.33 11.29
N ALA A 183 -29.70 -4.52 12.51
CA ALA A 183 -29.30 -3.74 13.67
C ALA A 183 -27.82 -3.91 14.05
N ASP A 184 -27.18 -4.99 13.60
CA ASP A 184 -25.77 -5.30 13.85
C ASP A 184 -24.87 -4.85 12.68
N GLY A 185 -25.44 -4.22 11.65
CA GLY A 185 -24.73 -3.74 10.47
C GLY A 185 -24.36 -4.85 9.48
N GLN A 186 -24.95 -6.04 9.59
CA GLN A 186 -24.76 -7.12 8.63
C GLN A 186 -25.74 -6.98 7.46
N LEU A 187 -25.28 -7.28 6.25
CA LEU A 187 -26.15 -7.26 5.07
C LEU A 187 -27.23 -8.34 5.20
N THR A 188 -28.49 -7.90 5.26
CA THR A 188 -29.68 -8.77 5.27
C THR A 188 -29.96 -9.42 3.92
N ARG A 189 -29.25 -9.00 2.86
CA ARG A 189 -29.37 -9.52 1.50
C ARG A 189 -28.00 -9.80 0.91
N ASP A 190 -27.93 -10.79 0.02
CA ASP A 190 -26.74 -11.09 -0.77
C ASP A 190 -26.31 -9.84 -1.58
N PRO A 191 -25.05 -9.36 -1.44
CA PRO A 191 -24.52 -8.24 -2.22
C PRO A 191 -24.75 -8.39 -3.73
N LYS A 192 -24.66 -9.62 -4.24
CA LYS A 192 -24.84 -9.91 -5.66
C LYS A 192 -26.26 -9.61 -6.14
N ALA A 193 -27.26 -9.85 -5.29
CA ALA A 193 -28.67 -9.58 -5.61
C ALA A 193 -28.99 -8.07 -5.59
N LEU A 194 -28.20 -7.26 -4.89
CA LEU A 194 -28.32 -5.80 -4.92
C LEU A 194 -27.82 -5.24 -6.27
N ARG A 195 -26.74 -5.84 -6.79
CA ARG A 195 -26.14 -5.44 -8.07
C ARG A 195 -27.02 -5.73 -9.28
N ASP A 196 -27.60 -6.94 -9.36
CA ASP A 196 -28.31 -7.37 -10.57
C ASP A 196 -29.67 -6.66 -10.76
N ARG A 197 -30.09 -5.82 -9.79
CA ARG A 197 -31.35 -5.06 -9.82
C ARG A 197 -31.21 -3.63 -10.34
N GLU A 198 -30.02 -3.05 -10.34
CA GLU A 198 -29.82 -1.71 -10.86
C GLU A 198 -29.62 -1.78 -12.39
N PRO A 199 -30.50 -1.17 -13.21
CA PRO A 199 -30.17 -0.98 -14.62
C PRO A 199 -28.94 -0.08 -14.65
N ALA A 200 -27.84 -0.56 -15.23
CA ALA A 200 -26.58 0.17 -15.32
C ALA A 200 -26.82 1.59 -15.84
N VAL A 201 -26.93 2.56 -14.92
CA VAL A 201 -26.99 3.97 -15.28
C VAL A 201 -25.57 4.29 -15.76
N PRO A 202 -25.37 4.61 -17.04
CA PRO A 202 -24.03 4.84 -17.55
C PRO A 202 -23.40 5.99 -16.75
N PHE A 203 -22.27 5.70 -16.12
CA PHE A 203 -21.46 6.68 -15.41
C PHE A 203 -21.11 7.83 -16.37
N ARG A 204 -21.78 8.97 -16.23
CA ARG A 204 -21.40 10.20 -16.92
C ARG A 204 -20.33 10.88 -16.07
N ALA A 205 -19.11 10.93 -16.59
CA ALA A 205 -18.05 11.71 -15.98
C ALA A 205 -18.49 13.19 -15.86
N PRO A 206 -18.21 13.86 -14.73
CA PRO A 206 -18.49 15.29 -14.59
C PRO A 206 -17.72 16.07 -15.66
N SER A 207 -18.42 16.99 -16.32
CA SER A 207 -17.89 17.90 -17.35
C SER A 207 -17.14 19.08 -16.74
#